data_AF-A0A2M8PJM5-F1
#
_entry.id   AF-A0A2M8PJM5-F1
#
_cell.length_a   1.000
_cell.length_b   1.000
_cell.length_c   1.000
_cell.angle_alpha   90.00
_cell.angle_beta   90.00
_cell.angle_gamma   90.00
#
_symmetry.space_group_name_H-M   'P 1'
#
loop_
_entity.id
_entity.type
_entity.pdbx_description
1 polymer ?
#
loop_
_entity_poly.entity_id
_entity_poly.type
_entity_poly.pdbx_seq_one_letter_code
_entity_poly.pdbx_strand_id
1 'polypeptide(L)'
;MSVKRKYINVGLVLMGILLLIACQRDTATKDPMQTLLSKMTLEEKVGQLYMRNADDRLGEWIKEGKVGAILNEVDPDKLAEYQRIAREDTRLGIPLLTARDVIHG
;
A
#
# COMPACT_ATOMS: atom_id res chain seq x y z
N MET A 1 -25.70 50.50 -23.63
CA MET A 1 -25.83 49.31 -22.74
C MET A 1 -25.06 48.06 -23.22
N SER A 2 -24.63 47.95 -24.48
CA SER A 2 -23.98 46.74 -25.03
C SER A 2 -22.55 46.48 -24.50
N VAL A 3 -21.76 47.55 -24.31
CA VAL A 3 -20.33 47.45 -23.98
C VAL A 3 -20.07 46.92 -22.55
N LYS A 4 -20.82 47.39 -21.54
CA LYS A 4 -20.67 46.91 -20.14
C LYS A 4 -21.01 45.42 -19.99
N ARG A 5 -21.99 44.92 -20.75
CA ARG A 5 -22.39 43.50 -20.79
C ARG A 5 -21.31 42.62 -21.42
N LYS A 6 -20.55 43.15 -22.38
CA LYS A 6 -19.41 42.45 -23.00
C LYS A 6 -18.26 42.22 -22.02
N TYR A 7 -17.90 43.23 -21.22
CA TYR A 7 -16.85 43.09 -20.20
C TYR A 7 -17.26 42.18 -19.03
N ILE A 8 -18.53 42.20 -18.62
CA ILE A 8 -19.05 41.29 -17.59
C ILE A 8 -18.99 39.83 -18.07
N ASN A 9 -19.40 39.56 -19.32
CA ASN A 9 -19.34 38.20 -19.88
C ASN A 9 -17.89 37.71 -20.06
N VAL A 10 -16.96 38.58 -20.46
CA VAL A 10 -15.54 38.24 -20.57
C VAL A 10 -14.94 37.94 -19.19
N GLY A 11 -15.27 38.74 -18.16
CA GLY A 11 -14.84 38.49 -16.79
C GLY A 11 -15.39 37.18 -16.21
N LEU A 12 -16.66 36.85 -16.52
CA LEU A 12 -17.29 35.60 -16.08
C LEU A 12 -16.63 34.37 -16.72
N VAL A 13 -16.28 34.44 -18.00
CA VAL A 13 -15.56 33.37 -18.71
C VAL A 13 -14.14 33.21 -18.18
N LEU A 14 -13.42 34.31 -17.95
CA LEU A 14 -12.07 34.28 -17.34
C LEU A 14 -12.07 33.69 -15.93
N MET A 15 -13.07 34.03 -15.11
CA MET A 15 -13.23 33.47 -13.77
C MET A 15 -13.61 31.98 -13.81
N GLY A 16 -14.44 31.56 -14.78
CA GLY A 16 -14.74 30.15 -15.03
C GLY A 16 -13.51 29.33 -15.45
N ILE A 17 -12.64 29.90 -16.29
CA ILE A 17 -11.37 29.27 -16.68
C ILE A 17 -10.42 29.18 -15.48
N LEU A 18 -10.35 30.21 -14.63
CA LEU A 18 -9.53 30.20 -13.41
C LEU A 18 -10.01 29.13 -12.40
N LEU A 19 -11.33 28.96 -12.25
CA LEU A 19 -11.94 27.92 -11.42
C LEU A 19 -11.69 26.50 -11.97
N LEU A 20 -11.65 26.33 -13.29
CA LEU A 20 -11.31 25.06 -13.93
C LEU A 20 -9.84 24.68 -13.71
N ILE A 21 -8.92 25.65 -13.73
CA ILE A 21 -7.50 25.42 -13.43
C ILE A 21 -7.30 25.06 -11.94
N ALA A 22 -8.01 25.74 -11.04
CA ALA A 22 -7.97 25.45 -9.60
C ALA A 22 -8.58 24.08 -9.21
N CYS A 23 -9.39 23.47 -10.10
CA CYS A 23 -9.99 22.16 -9.91
C CYS A 23 -9.19 21.01 -10.56
N GLN A 24 -7.93 21.24 -10.94
CA GLN A 24 -7.01 20.13 -11.19
C GLN A 24 -6.66 19.49 -9.84
N ARG A 25 -7.42 18.45 -9.46
CA ARG A 25 -6.98 17.54 -8.41
C ARG A 25 -5.64 16.96 -8.85
N ASP A 26 -4.60 17.15 -8.05
CA ASP A 26 -3.36 16.42 -8.17
C ASP A 26 -3.66 14.92 -8.02
N THR A 27 -3.87 14.23 -9.14
CA THR A 27 -3.78 12.77 -9.22
C THR A 27 -2.32 12.29 -9.09
N ALA A 28 -1.39 13.24 -8.94
CA ALA A 28 0.04 13.05 -8.86
C ALA A 28 0.55 12.62 -7.48
N THR A 29 -0.32 12.39 -6.47
CA THR A 29 0.08 11.59 -5.31
C THR A 29 0.38 10.17 -5.78
N LYS A 30 1.67 9.86 -5.90
CA LYS A 30 2.14 8.51 -6.24
C LYS A 30 1.53 7.53 -5.24
N ASP A 31 0.71 6.61 -5.75
CA ASP A 31 0.15 5.53 -4.96
C ASP A 31 1.29 4.83 -4.20
N PRO A 32 1.27 4.84 -2.85
CA PRO A 32 2.30 4.20 -2.03
C PRO A 32 2.46 2.72 -2.36
N MET A 33 1.36 2.04 -2.72
CA MET A 33 1.40 0.64 -3.13
C MET A 33 2.16 0.46 -4.44
N GLN A 34 1.88 1.29 -5.45
CA GLN A 34 2.62 1.24 -6.72
C GLN A 34 4.10 1.56 -6.52
N THR A 35 4.40 2.50 -5.61
CA THR A 35 5.77 2.84 -5.25
C THR A 35 6.49 1.66 -4.58
N LEU A 36 5.81 0.88 -3.74
CA LEU A 36 6.38 -0.33 -3.15
C LEU A 36 6.54 -1.45 -4.18
N LEU A 37 5.50 -1.74 -4.97
CA LEU A 37 5.49 -2.79 -5.99
C LEU A 37 6.56 -2.58 -7.06
N SER A 38 6.88 -1.33 -7.39
CA SER A 38 7.96 -1.01 -8.34
C SER A 38 9.36 -1.27 -7.79
N LYS A 39 9.54 -1.35 -6.46
CA LYS A 39 10.82 -1.67 -5.81
C LYS A 39 11.05 -3.17 -5.61
N MET A 40 10.02 -4.00 -5.80
CA MET A 40 10.07 -5.45 -5.54
C MET A 40 10.62 -6.23 -6.73
N THR A 41 11.37 -7.30 -6.45
CA THR A 41 11.71 -8.32 -7.45
C THR A 41 10.49 -9.19 -7.77
N LEU A 42 10.60 -10.06 -8.78
CA LEU A 42 9.52 -11.01 -9.09
C LEU A 42 9.30 -12.00 -7.94
N GLU A 43 10.39 -12.49 -7.35
CA GLU A 43 10.40 -13.47 -6.27
C GLU A 43 9.71 -12.92 -5.02
N GLU A 44 9.99 -11.67 -4.65
CA GLU A 44 9.33 -11.01 -3.52
C GLU A 44 7.84 -10.82 -3.79
N LYS A 45 7.44 -10.50 -5.03
CA LYS A 45 6.02 -10.40 -5.41
C LYS A 45 5.31 -11.74 -5.28
N VAL A 46 5.96 -12.82 -5.72
CA VAL A 46 5.44 -14.19 -5.53
C VAL A 46 5.36 -14.51 -4.04
N GLY A 47 6.36 -14.12 -3.24
CA GLY A 47 6.37 -14.30 -1.79
C GLY A 47 5.17 -13.65 -1.10
N GLN A 48 4.77 -12.45 -1.52
CA GLN A 48 3.57 -11.77 -0.98
C GLN A 48 2.27 -12.55 -1.21
N LEU A 49 2.21 -13.42 -2.23
CA LEU A 49 1.05 -14.25 -2.52
C LEU A 49 1.04 -15.56 -1.71
N TYR A 50 2.13 -15.86 -1.00
CA TYR A 50 2.28 -17.13 -0.30
C TYR A 50 1.89 -17.01 1.17
N MET A 51 0.88 -17.81 1.55
CA MET A 51 0.43 -17.98 2.93
C MET A 51 0.85 -19.34 3.47
N ARG A 52 1.32 -19.36 4.71
CA ARG A 52 1.92 -20.56 5.32
C ARG A 52 1.48 -20.76 6.77
N ASN A 53 1.34 -22.03 7.17
CA ASN A 53 1.32 -22.37 8.59
C ASN A 53 2.74 -22.29 9.18
N ALA A 54 2.82 -22.03 10.49
CA ALA A 54 4.07 -22.06 11.22
C ALA A 54 4.67 -23.48 11.26
N ASP A 55 5.96 -23.54 10.95
CA ASP A 55 6.82 -24.70 11.10
C ASP A 55 8.25 -24.22 11.42
N ASP A 56 9.17 -25.15 11.68
CA ASP A 56 10.55 -24.84 12.08
C ASP A 56 11.33 -24.04 11.03
N ARG A 57 10.89 -24.06 9.76
CA ARG A 57 11.56 -23.38 8.66
C ARG A 57 10.97 -22.02 8.36
N LEU A 58 9.79 -21.70 8.89
CA LEU A 58 9.06 -20.47 8.55
C LEU A 58 9.93 -19.21 8.72
N GLY A 59 10.73 -19.12 9.78
CA GLY A 59 11.64 -17.99 10.00
C GLY A 59 12.65 -17.78 8.87
N GLU A 60 13.23 -18.86 8.32
CA GLU A 60 14.15 -18.80 7.18
C GLU A 60 13.42 -18.27 5.93
N TRP A 61 12.22 -18.76 5.66
CA TRP A 61 11.43 -18.38 4.50
C TRP A 61 10.96 -16.92 4.58
N ILE A 62 10.63 -16.43 5.78
CA ILE A 62 10.31 -15.02 6.01
C ILE A 62 11.54 -14.16 5.71
N LYS A 63 12.70 -14.53 6.25
CA LYS A 63 13.97 -13.81 6.03
C LYS A 63 14.34 -13.73 4.55
N GLU A 64 14.01 -14.75 3.77
CA GLU A 64 14.20 -14.79 2.32
C GLU A 64 13.14 -13.99 1.54
N GLY A 65 12.14 -13.40 2.19
CA GLY A 65 11.06 -12.63 1.56
C GLY A 65 10.05 -13.49 0.80
N LYS A 66 9.96 -14.78 1.12
CA LYS A 66 9.13 -15.77 0.40
C LYS A 66 7.73 -15.98 0.96
N VAL A 67 7.37 -15.30 2.05
CA VAL A 67 6.07 -15.46 2.73
C VAL A 67 5.47 -14.09 2.99
N GLY A 68 4.19 -13.92 2.63
CA GLY A 68 3.42 -12.69 2.89
C GLY A 68 2.43 -12.82 4.05
N ALA A 69 2.03 -14.05 4.39
CA ALA A 69 1.04 -14.29 5.43
C ALA A 69 1.31 -15.59 6.21
N ILE A 70 0.97 -15.56 7.49
CA ILE A 70 0.99 -16.70 8.41
C ILE A 70 -0.44 -17.07 8.79
N LEU A 71 -0.75 -18.36 8.79
CA LEU A 71 -2.02 -18.90 9.25
C LEU A 71 -1.79 -19.72 10.54
N ASN A 72 -2.68 -19.53 11.52
CA ASN A 72 -2.89 -20.38 12.69
C ASN A 72 -1.77 -20.44 13.76
N GLU A 73 -0.72 -19.62 13.71
CA GLU A 73 0.24 -19.48 14.83
C GLU A 73 -0.40 -18.77 16.04
N VAL A 74 -0.43 -19.45 17.19
CA VAL A 74 -1.11 -19.02 18.44
C VAL A 74 -0.17 -18.29 19.40
N ASP A 75 1.13 -18.56 19.30
CA ASP A 75 2.11 -18.07 20.25
C ASP A 75 2.47 -16.61 19.92
N PRO A 76 2.13 -15.64 20.79
CA PRO A 76 2.39 -14.23 20.54
C PRO A 76 3.89 -13.90 20.46
N ASP A 77 4.75 -14.64 21.18
CA ASP A 77 6.19 -14.40 21.16
C ASP A 77 6.78 -14.85 19.82
N LYS A 78 6.31 -15.98 19.28
CA LYS A 78 6.68 -16.41 17.92
C LYS A 78 6.18 -15.44 16.85
N LEU A 79 4.94 -14.98 16.96
CA LEU A 79 4.40 -13.98 16.02
C LEU A 79 5.22 -12.68 16.06
N ALA A 80 5.58 -12.21 17.26
CA ALA A 80 6.42 -11.03 17.43
C ALA A 80 7.80 -11.23 16.78
N GLU A 81 8.43 -12.39 16.98
CA GLU A 81 9.71 -12.69 16.35
C GLU A 81 9.60 -12.78 14.81
N TYR A 82 8.55 -13.41 14.28
CA TYR A 82 8.31 -13.44 12.82
C TYR A 82 8.09 -12.06 12.23
N GLN A 83 7.36 -11.18 12.92
CA GLN A 83 7.20 -9.79 12.50
C GLN A 83 8.51 -9.00 12.59
N ARG A 84 9.32 -9.26 13.62
CA ARG A 84 10.66 -8.67 13.76
C ARG A 84 11.54 -9.06 12.57
N ILE A 85 11.63 -10.35 12.26
CA ILE A 85 12.37 -10.86 11.09
C ILE A 85 11.86 -10.20 9.81
N ALA A 86 10.55 -10.17 9.58
CA ALA A 86 9.96 -9.57 8.37
C ALA A 86 10.33 -8.08 8.22
N ARG A 87 10.34 -7.32 9.31
CA ARG A 87 10.62 -5.87 9.30
C ARG A 87 12.09 -5.51 9.28
N GLU A 88 12.93 -6.26 10.00
CA GLU A 88 14.32 -5.89 10.26
C GLU A 88 15.30 -6.68 9.40
N ASP A 89 14.98 -7.94 9.08
CA ASP A 89 15.91 -8.87 8.45
C ASP A 89 15.60 -9.09 6.96
N THR A 90 14.59 -8.40 6.39
CA THR A 90 14.26 -8.44 4.95
C THR A 90 14.56 -7.10 4.24
N ARG A 91 14.80 -7.17 2.92
CA ARG A 91 15.25 -6.01 2.12
C ARG A 91 14.29 -4.82 2.12
N LEU A 92 12.98 -5.07 2.10
CA LEU A 92 11.94 -4.04 2.02
C LEU A 92 11.16 -3.86 3.32
N GLY A 93 11.39 -4.70 4.34
CA GLY A 93 10.73 -4.60 5.64
C GLY A 93 9.20 -4.74 5.58
N ILE A 94 8.68 -5.50 4.62
CA ILE A 94 7.22 -5.66 4.43
C ILE A 94 6.68 -6.55 5.56
N PRO A 95 5.73 -6.07 6.38
CA PRO A 95 5.18 -6.84 7.50
C PRO A 95 4.31 -8.00 7.01
N LEU A 96 4.14 -9.02 7.86
CA LEU A 96 3.32 -10.19 7.56
C LEU A 96 1.86 -9.96 7.95
N LEU A 97 0.94 -10.54 7.19
CA LEU A 97 -0.43 -10.75 7.67
C LEU A 97 -0.47 -11.98 8.58
N THR A 98 -1.19 -11.90 9.69
CA THR A 98 -1.40 -13.02 10.61
C THR A 98 -2.89 -13.34 10.66
N ALA A 99 -3.26 -14.52 10.21
CA ALA A 99 -4.64 -14.98 10.11
C ALA A 99 -4.92 -16.13 11.09
N ARG A 100 -6.17 -16.20 11.53
CA ARG A 100 -6.67 -17.25 12.42
C ARG A 100 -8.13 -17.51 12.11
N ASP A 101 -8.51 -18.78 12.14
CA ASP A 101 -9.91 -19.19 12.09
C ASP A 101 -10.60 -18.91 13.44
N VAL A 102 -11.03 -17.67 13.66
CA VAL A 102 -11.81 -17.27 14.85
C VAL A 102 -13.30 -17.38 14.52
N ILE A 103 -13.88 -18.56 14.79
CA ILE A 103 -15.25 -18.88 14.38
C ILE A 103 -16.31 -18.32 15.35
N HIS A 104 -16.05 -18.35 16.66
CA HIS A 104 -17.02 -17.94 17.68
C HIS A 104 -16.42 -17.26 18.91
N GLY A 105 -15.26 -16.63 18.76
CA GLY A 105 -14.47 -16.08 19.87
C GLY A 105 -13.56 -17.13 20.50
#